data_AF-A0AAQ4E7A0-F1
#
_entry.id   AF-A0AAQ4E7A0-F1
#
_cell.length_a   1.000
_cell.length_b   1.000
_cell.length_c   1.000
_cell.angle_alpha   90.00
_cell.angle_beta   90.00
_cell.angle_gamma   90.00
#
_symmetry.space_group_name_H-M   'P 1'
#
loop_
_entity.id
_entity.type
_entity.pdbx_description
1 polymer ?
#
loop_
_entity_poly.entity_id
_entity_poly.type
_entity_poly.pdbx_seq_one_letter_code
_entity_poly.pdbx_strand_id
1 'polypeptide(L)'
;MHTDLSPHLHSEECNSIIALLKKCHEEVTFRFCLNVRVDMFIHFQNKWAKFAGACNDIDVAMRKCLKRERLEKRAKNYEKSRWKRTREA
;
A
#
# COMPACT_ATOMS: atom_id res chain seq x y z
N MET A 1 0.63 -1.12 -12.31
CA MET A 1 -0.59 -0.71 -11.58
C MET A 1 -0.18 -0.24 -10.19
N HIS A 2 -0.16 1.07 -9.97
CA HIS A 2 0.06 1.64 -8.63
C HIS A 2 -1.28 1.59 -7.88
N THR A 3 -1.31 1.07 -6.66
CA THR A 3 -2.52 1.13 -5.82
C THR A 3 -2.42 2.43 -5.02
N ASP A 4 -3.43 3.28 -5.09
CA ASP A 4 -3.51 4.48 -4.25
C ASP A 4 -3.67 4.06 -2.79
N LEU A 5 -2.80 4.58 -1.91
CA LEU A 5 -2.74 4.29 -0.47
C LEU A 5 -3.22 5.48 0.36
N SER A 6 -4.11 6.30 -0.21
CA SER A 6 -4.74 7.41 0.48
C SER A 6 -5.65 6.91 1.62
N PRO A 7 -5.56 7.49 2.83
CA PRO A 7 -6.18 6.93 4.03
C PRO A 7 -7.73 6.92 3.99
N HIS A 8 -8.34 7.77 3.17
CA HIS A 8 -9.80 7.82 3.01
C HIS A 8 -10.36 6.66 2.17
N LEU A 9 -9.50 5.92 1.46
CA LEU A 9 -9.91 4.86 0.53
C LEU A 9 -10.00 3.46 1.16
N HIS A 10 -9.47 3.33 2.37
CA HIS A 10 -9.26 2.08 3.08
C HIS A 10 -9.88 2.11 4.48
N SER A 11 -10.10 0.92 5.03
CA SER A 11 -10.50 0.70 6.42
C SER A 11 -9.42 1.15 7.40
N GLU A 12 -9.83 1.45 8.63
CA GLU A 12 -8.92 1.86 9.71
C GLU A 12 -7.81 0.83 9.95
N GLU A 13 -8.14 -0.47 9.97
CA GLU A 13 -7.16 -1.55 10.10
C GLU A 13 -6.11 -1.53 8.97
N CYS A 14 -6.55 -1.33 7.73
CA CYS A 14 -5.62 -1.22 6.60
C CYS A 14 -4.75 0.03 6.72
N ASN A 15 -5.34 1.15 7.15
CA ASN A 15 -4.65 2.42 7.30
C ASN A 15 -3.52 2.34 8.32
N SER A 16 -3.71 1.59 9.43
CA SER A 16 -2.63 1.33 10.39
C SER A 16 -1.45 0.59 9.74
N ILE A 17 -1.72 -0.43 8.92
CA ILE A 17 -0.67 -1.19 8.23
C ILE A 17 0.04 -0.32 7.18
N ILE A 18 -0.71 0.50 6.44
CA ILE A 18 -0.16 1.43 5.45
C ILE A 18 0.75 2.47 6.14
N ALA A 19 0.35 2.98 7.31
CA ALA A 19 1.16 3.90 8.09
C ALA A 19 2.46 3.25 8.55
N LEU A 20 2.40 2.01 9.03
CA LEU A 20 3.59 1.22 9.39
C LEU A 20 4.52 0.98 8.20
N LEU A 21 3.97 0.69 7.02
CA LEU A 21 4.77 0.50 5.80
C LEU A 21 5.48 1.80 5.40
N LYS A 22 4.77 2.94 5.44
CA LYS A 22 5.38 4.26 5.16
C LYS A 22 6.52 4.56 6.13
N LYS A 23 6.32 4.28 7.42
CA LYS A 23 7.35 4.44 8.45
C LYS A 23 8.56 3.52 8.20
N CYS A 24 8.34 2.25 7.87
CA CYS A 24 9.43 1.33 7.52
C CYS A 24 10.23 1.82 6.30
N HIS A 25 9.54 2.29 5.26
CA HIS A 25 10.19 2.85 4.08
C HIS A 25 10.97 4.12 4.39
N GLU A 26 10.44 5.01 5.24
CA GLU A 26 11.14 6.21 5.69
C GLU A 26 12.41 5.87 6.46
N GLU A 27 12.32 4.94 7.43
CA GLU A 27 13.45 4.50 8.24
C GLU A 27 14.54 3.79 7.41
N VAL A 28 14.15 2.90 6.49
CA VAL A 28 15.09 2.19 5.60
C VAL A 28 15.75 3.15 4.62
N THR A 29 14.99 4.12 4.09
CA THR A 29 15.53 5.15 3.19
C THR A 29 16.49 6.08 3.94
N PHE A 30 16.13 6.49 5.16
CA PHE A 30 16.93 7.36 6.01
C PHE A 30 18.22 6.68 6.51
N ARG A 31 18.14 5.41 6.92
CA ARG A 31 19.31 4.60 7.32
C ARG A 31 20.30 4.41 6.18
N PHE A 32 19.83 4.35 4.94
CA PHE A 32 20.68 4.23 3.77
C PHE A 32 21.34 5.57 3.39
N CYS A 33 20.64 6.70 3.53
CA CYS A 33 21.21 8.05 3.31
C CYS A 33 22.28 8.44 4.33
N LEU A 34 22.18 8.02 5.60
CA LEU A 34 23.16 8.37 6.64
C LEU A 34 24.58 7.82 6.40
N ASN A 35 24.76 6.85 5.50
CA ASN A 35 26.08 6.33 5.12
C ASN A 35 26.71 7.09 3.93
N VAL A 36 25.99 8.01 3.27
CA VAL A 36 26.50 8.80 2.15
C VAL A 36 26.39 10.27 2.50
N ARG A 37 27.46 10.81 3.10
CA ARG A 37 27.59 12.23 3.42
C ARG A 37 27.88 13.02 2.14
N VAL A 38 26.86 13.37 1.34
CA VAL A 38 26.99 14.45 0.35
C VAL A 38 25.65 15.18 0.20
N ASP A 39 25.70 16.48 0.42
CA ASP A 39 24.65 17.46 0.20
C ASP A 39 24.09 17.44 -1.23
N MET A 40 22.90 18.04 -1.38
CA MET A 40 22.22 18.42 -2.63
C MET A 40 21.21 17.42 -3.18
N PHE A 41 19.95 17.90 -3.27
CA PHE A 41 18.91 17.57 -4.24
C PHE A 41 19.19 16.39 -5.21
N ILE A 42 18.28 15.40 -5.21
CA ILE A 42 17.86 14.49 -6.31
C ILE A 42 18.02 12.99 -6.02
N HIS A 43 16.88 12.31 -6.22
CA HIS A 43 16.65 10.88 -6.41
C HIS A 43 17.88 10.00 -6.71
N PHE A 44 18.46 9.41 -5.66
CA PHE A 44 19.19 8.16 -5.83
C PHE A 44 18.23 6.99 -5.59
N GLN A 45 17.47 6.61 -6.63
CA GLN A 45 16.71 5.36 -6.61
C GLN A 45 17.68 4.18 -6.63
N ASN A 46 18.15 3.79 -5.46
CA ASN A 46 18.86 2.53 -5.30
C ASN A 46 17.88 1.37 -5.48
N LYS A 47 17.77 0.91 -6.72
CA LYS A 47 17.02 -0.29 -7.12
C LYS A 47 17.41 -1.53 -6.30
N TRP A 48 18.60 -1.52 -5.69
CA TRP A 48 19.16 -2.59 -4.88
C TRP A 48 18.57 -2.72 -3.47
N ALA A 49 18.13 -1.63 -2.84
CA ALA A 49 17.55 -1.68 -1.48
C ALA A 49 16.21 -2.45 -1.44
N LYS A 50 15.50 -2.50 -2.57
CA LYS A 50 14.29 -3.32 -2.76
C LYS A 50 14.55 -4.83 -2.60
N PHE A 51 15.79 -5.28 -2.77
CA PHE A 51 16.16 -6.69 -2.66
C PHE A 51 16.59 -7.11 -1.25
N ALA A 52 16.80 -6.18 -0.32
CA ALA A 52 17.22 -6.48 1.05
C ALA A 52 16.06 -6.95 1.96
N GLY A 53 14.80 -6.92 1.49
CA GLY A 53 13.65 -7.48 2.21
C GLY A 53 13.27 -6.79 3.52
N ALA A 54 13.83 -5.61 3.83
CA ALA A 54 13.71 -4.95 5.13
C ALA A 54 12.27 -4.66 5.60
N CYS A 55 11.30 -4.54 4.69
CA CYS A 55 9.89 -4.30 5.01
C CYS A 55 8.95 -5.43 4.54
N ASN A 56 9.47 -6.60 4.19
CA ASN A 56 8.70 -7.67 3.52
C ASN A 56 7.47 -8.13 4.31
N ASP A 57 7.58 -8.28 5.63
CA ASP A 57 6.46 -8.77 6.46
C ASP A 57 5.29 -7.78 6.48
N ILE A 58 5.60 -6.48 6.54
CA ILE A 58 4.63 -5.39 6.50
C ILE A 58 4.02 -5.29 5.09
N ASP A 59 4.82 -5.46 4.04
CA ASP A 59 4.36 -5.52 2.65
C ASP A 59 3.36 -6.67 2.43
N VAL A 60 3.64 -7.85 2.99
CA VAL A 60 2.73 -9.01 2.91
C VAL A 60 1.42 -8.70 3.65
N ALA A 61 1.49 -8.11 4.85
CA ALA A 61 0.31 -7.71 5.61
C ALA A 61 -0.54 -6.69 4.85
N MET A 62 0.09 -5.66 4.26
CA MET A 62 -0.58 -4.65 3.45
C MET A 62 -1.29 -5.30 2.25
N ARG A 63 -0.60 -6.17 1.50
CA ARG A 63 -1.19 -6.85 0.33
C ARG A 63 -2.39 -7.71 0.71
N LYS A 64 -2.34 -8.41 1.85
CA LYS A 64 -3.48 -9.20 2.36
C LYS A 64 -4.69 -8.30 2.63
N CYS A 65 -4.49 -7.18 3.30
CA CYS A 65 -5.57 -6.24 3.58
C CYS A 65 -6.19 -5.66 2.30
N LEU A 66 -5.36 -5.12 1.40
CA LEU A 66 -5.83 -4.53 0.14
C LEU A 66 -6.57 -5.53 -0.75
N LYS A 67 -6.14 -6.81 -0.72
CA LYS A 67 -6.84 -7.89 -1.44
C LYS A 67 -8.24 -8.13 -0.85
N ARG A 68 -8.37 -8.15 0.48
CA ARG A 68 -9.65 -8.33 1.17
C ARG A 68 -10.63 -7.21 0.81
N GLU A 69 -10.23 -5.95 0.95
CA GLU A 69 -11.07 -4.81 0.61
C GLU A 69 -11.53 -4.82 -0.85
N ARG A 70 -10.64 -5.22 -1.77
CA ARG A 70 -10.97 -5.35 -3.18
C ARG A 70 -12.04 -6.41 -3.42
N LEU A 71 -11.96 -7.56 -2.73
CA LEU A 71 -12.95 -8.63 -2.84
C LEU A 71 -14.31 -8.19 -2.30
N GLU A 72 -14.32 -7.50 -1.16
CA GLU A 72 -15.55 -6.97 -0.56
C GLU A 72 -16.22 -5.91 -1.45
N LYS A 73 -15.45 -4.96 -2.00
CA LYS A 73 -15.97 -3.97 -2.95
C LYS A 73 -16.53 -4.62 -4.20
N ARG A 74 -15.90 -5.69 -4.71
CA ARG A 74 -16.42 -6.47 -5.85
C ARG A 74 -17.72 -7.19 -5.50
N ALA A 75 -17.82 -7.80 -4.32
CA ALA A 75 -19.04 -8.45 -3.86
C ALA A 75 -20.21 -7.44 -3.76
N LYS A 76 -19.99 -6.31 -3.10
CA LYS A 76 -21.00 -5.23 -2.99
C LYS A 76 -21.42 -4.68 -4.35
N ASN A 77 -20.48 -4.49 -5.28
CA ASN A 77 -20.80 -4.04 -6.64
C ASN A 77 -21.59 -5.10 -7.42
N TYR A 78 -21.26 -6.37 -7.25
CA TYR A 78 -22.00 -7.48 -7.86
C TYR A 78 -23.43 -7.55 -7.35
N GLU A 79 -23.64 -7.49 -6.04
CA GLU A 79 -24.96 -7.44 -5.41
C GLU A 79 -25.76 -6.22 -5.88
N LYS A 80 -25.12 -5.03 -5.93
CA LYS A 80 -25.75 -3.80 -6.43
C LYS A 80 -26.15 -3.93 -7.90
N SER A 81 -25.31 -4.54 -8.75
CA SER A 81 -25.64 -4.79 -10.16
C SER A 81 -26.80 -5.78 -10.29
N ARG A 82 -26.80 -6.87 -9.50
CA ARG A 82 -27.90 -7.85 -9.47
C ARG A 82 -29.21 -7.21 -9.03
N TRP A 83 -29.18 -6.38 -7.98
CA TRP A 83 -30.34 -5.64 -7.49
C TRP A 83 -30.92 -4.70 -8.56
N LYS A 84 -30.06 -3.96 -9.28
CA LYS A 84 -30.50 -3.09 -10.38
C LYS A 84 -31.19 -3.89 -11.49
N ARG A 85 -30.58 -4.98 -11.95
CA ARG A 85 -31.15 -5.85 -13.00
C ARG A 85 -32.50 -6.45 -12.60
N THR A 86 -32.67 -6.80 -11.33
CA THR A 86 -33.92 -7.42 -10.84
C THR A 86 -35.02 -6.39 -10.62
N ARG A 87 -34.68 -5.12 -10.38
CA ARG A 87 -35.66 -4.02 -10.19
C ARG A 87 -36.06 -3.31 -11.48
N GLU A 88 -35.18 -3.33 -12.48
CA GLU A 88 -35.39 -2.71 -13.79
C GLU A 88 -35.91 -3.71 -14.83
N ALA A 89 -36.14 -4.98 -14.44
CA ALA A 89 -36.77 -6.03 -15.24
C ALA A 89 -38.23 -6.22 -14.84
#